data_AF-A0A4R3ARJ5-F1
#
_entry.id   AF-A0A4R3ARJ5-F1
#
_cell.length_a   1.000
_cell.length_b   1.000
_cell.length_c   1.000
_cell.angle_alpha   90.00
_cell.angle_beta   90.00
_cell.angle_gamma   90.00
#
_symmetry.space_group_name_H-M   'P 1'
#
loop_
_entity.id
_entity.type
_entity.pdbx_description
1 polymer ?
#
loop_
_entity_poly.entity_id
_entity_poly.type
_entity_poly.pdbx_seq_one_letter_code
_entity_poly.pdbx_strand_id
1 'polypeptide(L)'
;MLAFNKIFLFLIIWFLYPSNGYSQKSVTITQLQKQYGGTWIDRKTTRCLQITFDNDRFATIIDWTCKYQSREHGDVYKAYIKKDTLVMPEDKDHHAPYSEITIENNKLIYRTKFTGIQKISIWDKQVFSRK
;
A
#
# COMPACT_ATOMS: atom_id res chain seq x y z
N MET A 1 42.48 -9.75 44.54
CA MET A 1 41.81 -10.28 43.34
C MET A 1 40.28 -10.15 43.48
N LEU A 2 39.71 -8.94 43.37
CA LEU A 2 38.24 -8.74 43.51
C LEU A 2 37.65 -7.78 42.47
N ALA A 3 38.49 -6.99 41.80
CA ALA A 3 38.05 -6.03 40.78
C ALA A 3 37.78 -6.66 39.40
N PHE A 4 38.45 -7.78 39.07
CA PHE A 4 38.31 -8.44 37.76
C PHE A 4 36.91 -9.03 37.52
N ASN A 5 36.26 -9.57 38.56
CA ASN A 5 34.92 -10.16 38.44
C ASN A 5 33.83 -9.12 38.13
N LYS A 6 33.98 -7.86 38.56
CA LYS A 6 32.99 -6.80 38.32
C LYS A 6 33.05 -6.27 36.88
N ILE A 7 34.24 -6.21 36.30
CA ILE A 7 34.46 -5.78 34.91
C ILE A 7 33.90 -6.81 33.92
N PHE A 8 34.09 -8.09 34.23
CA PHE A 8 33.59 -9.18 33.38
C PHE A 8 32.06 -9.24 33.34
N LEU A 9 31.41 -8.96 34.47
CA LEU A 9 29.94 -8.89 34.56
C LEU A 9 29.34 -7.72 33.76
N PHE A 10 30.04 -6.58 33.70
CA PHE A 10 29.61 -5.42 32.92
C PHE A 10 29.67 -5.68 31.41
N LEU A 11 30.67 -6.42 30.94
CA LEU A 11 30.82 -6.78 29.52
C LEU A 11 29.73 -7.74 29.04
N ILE A 12 29.29 -8.68 29.87
CA ILE A 12 28.21 -9.64 29.54
C ILE A 12 26.86 -8.92 29.42
N ILE A 13 26.58 -7.95 30.29
CA ILE A 13 25.33 -7.18 30.24
C ILE A 13 25.26 -6.32 28.97
N TRP A 14 26.40 -5.81 28.49
CA TRP A 14 26.43 -5.04 27.24
C TRP A 14 26.26 -5.92 25.99
N PHE A 15 26.76 -7.17 26.03
CA PHE A 15 26.59 -8.14 24.94
C PHE A 15 25.17 -8.70 24.84
N LEU A 16 24.40 -8.66 25.92
CA LEU A 16 23.02 -9.18 25.99
C LEU A 16 21.96 -8.10 25.75
N TYR A 17 22.33 -6.85 25.47
CA TYR A 17 21.33 -5.88 25.00
C TYR A 17 20.76 -6.38 23.68
N PRO A 18 19.47 -6.78 23.62
CA PRO A 18 18.87 -7.11 22.35
C PRO A 18 18.91 -5.84 21.52
N SER A 19 19.70 -5.86 20.44
CA SER A 19 19.55 -4.86 19.40
C SER A 19 18.15 -5.04 18.86
N ASN A 20 17.22 -4.19 19.29
CA ASN A 20 15.92 -4.00 18.65
C ASN A 20 16.14 -3.33 17.29
N GLY A 21 16.94 -3.98 16.44
CA GLY A 21 16.96 -3.72 15.02
C GLY A 21 15.63 -4.22 14.51
N TYR A 22 14.66 -3.32 14.37
CA TYR A 22 13.48 -3.56 13.55
C TYR A 22 13.98 -3.82 12.13
N SER A 23 14.34 -5.06 11.83
CA SER A 23 14.62 -5.51 10.48
C SER A 23 13.27 -5.53 9.78
N GLN A 24 12.90 -4.39 9.19
CA GLN A 24 11.72 -4.26 8.37
C GLN A 24 11.97 -5.13 7.14
N LYS A 25 11.49 -6.39 7.18
CA LYS A 25 11.57 -7.32 6.05
C LYS A 25 11.03 -6.58 4.82
N SER A 26 11.91 -6.36 3.84
CA SER A 26 11.51 -5.90 2.51
C SER A 26 10.41 -6.84 2.01
N VAL A 27 9.17 -6.33 1.92
CA VAL A 27 8.03 -7.11 1.42
C VAL A 27 8.37 -7.54 0.00
N THR A 28 8.36 -8.85 -0.25
CA THR A 28 8.70 -9.36 -1.58
C THR A 28 7.56 -9.08 -2.56
N ILE A 29 7.85 -8.84 -3.83
CA ILE A 29 6.84 -8.60 -4.86
C ILE A 29 5.75 -9.68 -4.89
N THR A 30 6.11 -10.94 -4.67
CA THR A 30 5.18 -12.07 -4.57
C THR A 30 4.19 -11.92 -3.42
N GLN A 31 4.61 -11.34 -2.29
CA GLN A 31 3.74 -11.06 -1.15
C GLN A 31 2.78 -9.91 -1.48
N LEU A 32 3.26 -8.84 -2.12
CA LEU A 32 2.41 -7.74 -2.59
C LEU A 32 1.39 -8.23 -3.62
N GLN A 33 1.80 -9.06 -4.57
CA GLN A 33 0.89 -9.66 -5.55
C GLN A 33 -0.18 -10.53 -4.88
N LYS A 34 0.19 -11.33 -3.87
CA LYS A 34 -0.78 -12.11 -3.09
C LYS A 34 -1.75 -11.19 -2.32
N GLN A 35 -1.24 -10.10 -1.75
CA GLN A 35 -2.01 -9.20 -0.90
C GLN A 35 -2.96 -8.32 -1.72
N TYR A 36 -2.47 -7.67 -2.77
CA TYR A 36 -3.20 -6.70 -3.58
C TYR A 36 -3.76 -7.27 -4.88
N GLY A 37 -3.09 -8.23 -5.52
CA GLY A 37 -3.40 -8.65 -6.88
C GLY A 37 -4.75 -9.33 -7.03
N GLY A 38 -5.49 -9.03 -8.09
CA GLY A 38 -6.83 -9.55 -8.37
C GLY A 38 -7.91 -8.47 -8.34
N THR A 39 -9.18 -8.89 -8.29
CA THR A 39 -10.34 -7.98 -8.40
C THR A 39 -10.93 -7.63 -7.03
N TRP A 40 -11.19 -6.35 -6.84
CA TRP A 40 -11.76 -5.75 -5.65
C TRP A 40 -13.02 -4.99 -6.03
N ILE A 41 -14.01 -4.99 -5.14
CA ILE A 41 -15.29 -4.32 -5.34
C ILE A 41 -15.67 -3.50 -4.10
N ASP A 42 -16.03 -2.25 -4.32
CA ASP A 42 -16.78 -1.46 -3.36
C ASP A 42 -18.27 -1.79 -3.56
N ARG A 43 -18.85 -2.50 -2.59
CA ARG A 43 -20.24 -2.96 -2.67
C ARG A 43 -21.25 -1.82 -2.57
N LYS A 44 -20.86 -0.64 -2.08
CA LYS A 44 -21.75 0.52 -1.97
C LYS A 44 -21.90 1.22 -3.31
N THR A 45 -20.78 1.44 -4.00
CA THR A 45 -20.72 2.21 -5.26
C THR A 45 -20.74 1.31 -6.49
N THR A 46 -20.53 0.00 -6.33
CA THR A 46 -20.29 -0.98 -7.41
C THR A 46 -19.04 -0.70 -8.24
N ARG A 47 -18.16 0.21 -7.78
CA ARG A 47 -16.84 0.44 -8.36
C ARG A 47 -15.96 -0.79 -8.17
N CYS A 48 -15.22 -1.14 -9.19
CA CYS A 48 -14.38 -2.32 -9.24
C CYS A 48 -12.97 -1.93 -9.64
N LEU A 49 -11.99 -2.51 -8.94
CA LEU A 49 -10.58 -2.35 -9.22
C LEU A 49 -9.97 -3.71 -9.52
N GLN A 50 -9.27 -3.86 -10.64
CA GLN A 50 -8.39 -5.00 -10.88
C GLN A 50 -6.95 -4.54 -10.78
N ILE A 51 -6.18 -5.21 -9.93
CA ILE A 51 -4.77 -4.90 -9.72
C ILE A 51 -3.94 -6.06 -10.25
N THR A 52 -3.04 -5.74 -11.18
CA THR A 52 -2.06 -6.68 -11.75
C THR A 52 -0.67 -6.10 -11.58
N PHE A 53 0.29 -6.93 -11.20
CA PHE A 53 1.69 -6.51 -11.07
C PHE A 53 2.43 -6.86 -12.36
N ASP A 54 2.93 -5.84 -13.05
CA ASP A 54 3.67 -6.04 -14.30
C ASP A 54 5.15 -6.32 -14.03
N ASN A 55 5.70 -5.76 -12.95
CA ASN A 55 7.08 -5.96 -12.49
C ASN A 55 7.22 -5.59 -10.99
N ASP A 56 8.47 -5.52 -10.53
CA ASP A 56 8.85 -5.17 -9.16
C ASP A 56 8.75 -3.68 -8.82
N ARG A 57 8.42 -2.81 -9.78
CA ARG A 57 8.35 -1.34 -9.60
C ARG A 57 6.94 -0.79 -9.61
N PHE A 58 6.04 -1.36 -10.40
CA PHE A 58 4.67 -0.85 -10.53
C PHE A 58 3.64 -1.94 -10.76
N ALA A 59 2.39 -1.60 -10.43
CA ALA A 59 1.20 -2.35 -10.74
C ALA A 59 0.30 -1.53 -11.68
N THR A 60 -0.44 -2.24 -12.54
CA THR A 60 -1.53 -1.68 -13.33
C THR A 60 -2.84 -1.86 -12.59
N ILE A 61 -3.61 -0.78 -12.51
CA ILE A 61 -4.94 -0.74 -11.89
C ILE A 61 -5.95 -0.41 -12.96
N ILE A 62 -6.90 -1.31 -13.18
CA ILE A 62 -8.06 -1.05 -14.05
C ILE A 62 -9.24 -0.72 -13.15
N ASP A 63 -9.91 0.40 -13.39
CA ASP A 63 -11.03 0.91 -12.62
C ASP A 63 -12.28 1.04 -13.49
N TRP A 64 -13.40 0.46 -13.05
CA TRP A 64 -14.66 0.54 -13.77
C TRP A 64 -15.85 0.39 -12.84
N THR A 65 -17.03 0.79 -13.31
CA THR A 65 -18.28 0.54 -12.56
C THR A 65 -18.88 -0.80 -12.98
N CYS A 66 -18.70 -1.84 -12.17
CA CYS A 66 -19.14 -3.21 -12.48
C CYS A 66 -20.63 -3.34 -12.83
N LYS A 67 -21.47 -2.42 -12.38
CA LYS A 67 -22.91 -2.42 -12.67
C LYS A 67 -23.24 -2.00 -14.10
N TYR A 68 -22.40 -1.17 -14.72
CA TYR A 68 -22.72 -0.50 -15.99
C TYR A 68 -21.69 -0.74 -17.09
N GLN A 69 -20.48 -1.16 -16.73
CA GLN A 69 -19.34 -1.28 -17.64
C GLN A 69 -18.68 -2.65 -17.48
N SER A 70 -18.16 -3.17 -18.59
CA SER A 70 -17.19 -4.27 -18.54
C SER A 70 -15.80 -3.72 -18.21
N ARG A 71 -14.92 -4.60 -17.75
CA ARG A 71 -13.54 -4.27 -17.44
C ARG A 71 -12.81 -3.65 -18.64
N GLU A 72 -13.10 -4.10 -19.87
CA GLU A 72 -12.40 -3.60 -21.07
C GLU A 72 -12.61 -2.09 -21.32
N HIS A 73 -13.64 -1.50 -20.71
CA HIS A 73 -13.96 -0.08 -20.82
C HIS A 73 -13.53 0.72 -19.57
N GLY A 74 -12.79 0.09 -18.65
CA GLY A 74 -12.30 0.74 -17.45
C GLY A 74 -11.12 1.66 -17.72
N ASP A 75 -10.95 2.66 -16.86
CA ASP A 75 -9.79 3.52 -16.86
C ASP A 75 -8.56 2.74 -16.36
N VAL A 76 -7.41 2.96 -16.99
CA VAL A 76 -6.18 2.24 -16.69
C VAL A 76 -5.16 3.18 -16.09
N TYR A 77 -4.69 2.85 -14.89
CA TYR A 77 -3.74 3.64 -14.13
C TYR A 77 -2.49 2.86 -13.77
N LYS A 78 -1.37 3.55 -13.71
CA LYS A 78 -0.11 3.02 -13.18
C LYS A 78 0.05 3.41 -11.71
N ALA A 79 0.27 2.43 -10.84
CA ALA A 79 0.53 2.62 -9.44
C ALA A 79 1.96 2.15 -9.08
N TYR A 80 2.78 3.04 -8.55
CA TYR A 80 4.14 2.72 -8.11
C TYR A 80 4.13 2.03 -6.77
N ILE A 81 5.02 1.04 -6.61
CA ILE A 81 5.22 0.35 -5.36
C ILE A 81 6.15 1.19 -4.48
N LYS A 82 5.62 1.73 -3.39
CA LYS A 82 6.41 2.49 -2.40
C LYS A 82 6.29 1.80 -1.05
N LYS A 83 7.33 1.03 -0.69
CA LYS A 83 7.33 0.13 0.48
C LYS A 83 6.23 -0.93 0.35
N ASP A 84 5.14 -0.78 1.09
CA ASP A 84 3.99 -1.67 1.18
C ASP A 84 2.71 -1.04 0.61
N THR A 85 2.81 0.15 0.03
CA THR A 85 1.70 0.97 -0.47
C THR A 85 1.78 1.08 -1.99
N LEU A 86 0.63 0.99 -2.67
CA LEU A 86 0.54 1.33 -4.09
C LEU A 86 0.17 2.80 -4.21
N VAL A 87 0.98 3.56 -4.94
CA VAL A 87 0.85 5.01 -5.08
C VAL A 87 0.53 5.36 -6.52
N MET A 88 -0.65 5.91 -6.76
CA MET A 88 -1.01 6.51 -8.03
C MET A 88 -0.68 8.02 -7.96
N PRO A 89 0.29 8.50 -8.76
CA PRO A 89 0.55 9.93 -8.83
C PRO A 89 -0.67 10.65 -9.42
N GLU A 90 -0.75 11.96 -9.16
CA GLU A 90 -1.73 12.79 -9.83
C GLU A 90 -1.49 12.77 -11.35
N ASP A 91 -2.54 12.46 -12.10
CA ASP A 91 -2.54 12.50 -13.55
C ASP A 91 -3.40 13.68 -14.01
N LYS A 92 -2.75 14.71 -14.53
CA LYS A 92 -3.42 15.94 -14.97
C LYS A 92 -4.16 15.74 -16.29
N ASP A 93 -3.69 14.85 -17.14
CA ASP A 93 -4.25 14.62 -18.48
C ASP A 93 -5.56 13.84 -18.38
N HIS A 94 -5.63 12.90 -17.42
CA HIS A 94 -6.83 12.10 -17.15
C HIS A 94 -7.65 12.60 -15.95
N HIS A 95 -7.31 13.78 -15.41
CA HIS A 95 -7.93 14.37 -14.22
C HIS A 95 -8.00 13.42 -13.01
N ALA A 96 -7.05 12.49 -12.89
CA ALA A 96 -7.00 11.54 -11.80
C ALA A 96 -6.26 12.15 -10.60
N PRO A 97 -6.89 12.26 -9.42
CA PRO A 97 -6.25 12.76 -8.22
C PRO A 97 -5.15 11.82 -7.71
N TYR A 98 -4.24 12.35 -6.90
CA TYR A 98 -3.27 11.54 -6.17
C TYR A 98 -3.97 10.53 -5.28
N SER A 99 -3.55 9.26 -5.36
CA SER A 99 -4.15 8.19 -4.56
C SER A 99 -3.13 7.25 -3.95
N GLU A 100 -3.43 6.79 -2.75
CA GLU A 100 -2.67 5.77 -2.02
C GLU A 100 -3.57 4.59 -1.69
N ILE A 101 -3.08 3.37 -1.94
CA ILE A 101 -3.83 2.15 -1.73
C ILE A 101 -3.06 1.26 -0.77
N THR A 102 -3.73 0.91 0.34
CA THR A 102 -3.22 0.00 1.36
C THR A 102 -4.19 -1.16 1.59
N ILE A 103 -3.71 -2.28 2.14
CA ILE A 103 -4.59 -3.32 2.67
C ILE A 103 -4.66 -3.22 4.20
N GLU A 104 -5.87 -3.14 4.74
CA GLU A 104 -6.16 -3.17 6.17
C GLU A 104 -7.24 -4.20 6.45
N ASN A 105 -7.01 -5.14 7.39
CA ASN A 105 -7.99 -6.17 7.77
C ASN A 105 -8.60 -6.92 6.56
N ASN A 106 -7.74 -7.31 5.60
CA ASN A 106 -8.12 -7.98 4.35
C ASN A 106 -9.09 -7.18 3.46
N LYS A 107 -9.16 -5.86 3.64
CA LYS A 107 -9.88 -4.92 2.79
C LYS A 107 -8.89 -4.00 2.10
N LEU A 108 -9.21 -3.63 0.88
CA LEU A 108 -8.44 -2.64 0.15
C LEU A 108 -8.96 -1.26 0.47
N ILE A 109 -8.07 -0.41 0.97
CA ILE A 109 -8.35 0.96 1.36
C ILE A 109 -7.77 1.88 0.31
N TYR A 110 -8.65 2.52 -0.45
CA TYR A 110 -8.29 3.49 -1.48
C TYR A 110 -8.44 4.88 -0.90
N ARG A 111 -7.34 5.61 -0.75
CA ARG A 111 -7.33 6.98 -0.25
C ARG A 111 -7.00 7.94 -1.37
N THR A 112 -7.78 8.99 -1.50
CA THR A 112 -7.61 9.99 -2.55
C THR A 112 -7.38 11.35 -1.94
N LYS A 113 -6.36 12.07 -2.42
CA LYS A 113 -6.10 13.45 -2.03
C LYS A 113 -6.47 14.38 -3.18
N PHE A 114 -7.54 15.14 -3.00
CA PHE A 114 -7.91 16.18 -3.95
C PHE A 114 -7.09 17.45 -3.69
N THR A 115 -6.35 17.89 -4.69
CA THR A 115 -5.62 19.17 -4.68
C THR A 115 -6.32 20.11 -5.65
N GLY A 116 -7.25 20.93 -5.14
CA GLY A 116 -7.95 21.95 -5.93
C GLY A 116 -7.86 23.31 -5.26
N ILE A 117 -7.88 24.40 -6.06
CA ILE A 117 -7.61 25.80 -5.67
C ILE A 117 -8.47 26.32 -4.49
N GLN A 118 -9.54 25.61 -4.11
CA GLN A 118 -10.44 26.01 -3.01
C GLN A 118 -10.88 24.87 -2.09
N LYS A 119 -10.28 23.67 -2.18
CA LYS A 119 -10.65 22.55 -1.30
C LYS A 119 -9.56 22.33 -0.25
N ILE A 120 -9.98 22.37 1.02
CA ILE A 120 -9.20 21.84 2.14
C ILE A 120 -8.76 20.43 1.75
N SER A 121 -7.46 20.14 1.91
CA SER A 121 -6.85 18.84 1.63
C SER A 121 -7.44 17.76 2.54
N ILE A 122 -8.64 17.27 2.19
CA ILE A 122 -9.33 16.20 2.87
C ILE A 122 -9.08 14.93 2.07
N TRP A 123 -8.56 13.92 2.75
CA TRP A 123 -8.43 12.59 2.18
C TRP A 123 -9.82 11.95 2.09
N ASP A 124 -10.24 11.60 0.89
CA ASP A 124 -11.39 10.72 0.71
C ASP A 124 -10.95 9.26 0.92
N LYS A 125 -11.84 8.43 1.49
CA LYS A 125 -11.55 7.02 1.78
C LYS A 125 -12.65 6.13 1.22
N GLN A 126 -12.26 5.23 0.33
CA GLN A 126 -13.10 4.16 -0.17
C GLN A 126 -12.58 2.79 0.28
N VAL A 127 -13.50 1.86 0.47
CA VAL A 127 -13.20 0.54 1.03
C VAL A 127 -13.73 -0.52 0.10
N PHE A 128 -12.84 -1.38 -0.38
CA PHE A 128 -13.16 -2.46 -1.28
C PHE A 128 -12.96 -3.80 -0.58
N SER A 129 -13.82 -4.75 -0.93
CA SER A 129 -13.72 -6.16 -0.56
C SER A 129 -13.24 -6.98 -1.75
N ARG A 130 -12.60 -8.12 -1.51
CA ARG A 130 -12.36 -9.12 -2.57
C ARG A 130 -13.68 -9.46 -3.26
N LYS A 131 -13.66 -9.43 -4.59
CA LYS A 131 -14.78 -9.85 -5.43
C LYS A 131 -14.84 -11.37 -5.52
#